data_AF-A0A9P8TNU0-F1
#
_entry.id   AF-A0A9P8TNU0-F1
#
_cell.length_a   1.000
_cell.length_b   1.000
_cell.length_c   1.000
_cell.angle_alpha   90.00
_cell.angle_beta   90.00
_cell.angle_gamma   90.00
#
_symmetry.space_group_name_H-M   'P 1'
#
loop_
_entity.id
_entity.type
_entity.pdbx_description
1 polymer ?
#
loop_
_entity_poly.entity_id
_entity_poly.type
_entity_poly.pdbx_seq_one_letter_code
_entity_poly.pdbx_strand_id
1 'polypeptide(L)'
;MPLLHKPKAEAYEVLPPKISPNSFLGDFHTTDAPESEQMTSGFFKVIPGEPLVYKYPYDEVKIVLEVEGEFKVSDEEGTTVSCKPGDFLYFKKGTTVTFEVIGDEKAYSYNFYVGRKKFNEL
;
A
#
# COMPACT_ATOMS: atom_id res chain seq x y z
N MET A 1 -15.95 -8.26 -19.49
CA MET A 1 -16.96 -8.66 -18.48
C MET A 1 -17.26 -7.45 -17.61
N PRO A 2 -18.52 -7.15 -17.27
CA PRO A 2 -18.87 -5.95 -16.49
C PRO A 2 -18.49 -6.07 -15.01
N LEU A 3 -18.32 -7.29 -14.48
CA LEU A 3 -17.87 -7.56 -13.12
C LEU A 3 -16.58 -8.37 -13.15
N LEU A 4 -15.57 -7.90 -12.42
CA LEU A 4 -14.42 -8.71 -12.03
C LEU A 4 -14.61 -9.13 -10.57
N HIS A 5 -14.73 -10.43 -10.33
CA HIS A 5 -14.72 -11.00 -8.99
C HIS A 5 -13.51 -11.92 -8.89
N LYS A 6 -12.68 -11.71 -7.86
CA LYS A 6 -11.73 -12.72 -7.43
C LYS A 6 -12.01 -13.12 -5.99
N PRO A 7 -12.05 -14.42 -5.68
CA PRO A 7 -12.21 -14.87 -4.31
C PRO A 7 -11.02 -14.43 -3.46
N LYS A 8 -11.21 -14.42 -2.13
CA LYS A 8 -10.20 -14.03 -1.14
C LYS A 8 -8.83 -14.72 -1.38
N ALA A 9 -8.86 -16.01 -1.71
CA ALA A 9 -7.68 -16.83 -1.98
C ALA A 9 -6.85 -16.37 -3.20
N GLU A 10 -7.45 -15.63 -4.12
CA GLU A 10 -6.80 -15.08 -5.32
C GLU A 10 -6.50 -13.57 -5.21
N ALA A 11 -6.84 -12.96 -4.06
CA ALA A 11 -6.72 -11.53 -3.80
C ALA A 11 -6.03 -11.30 -2.46
N TYR A 12 -6.82 -11.10 -1.40
CA TYR A 12 -6.39 -10.74 -0.05
C TYR A 12 -5.38 -11.71 0.58
N GLU A 13 -5.48 -13.00 0.31
CA GLU A 13 -4.57 -14.01 0.90
C GLU A 13 -3.28 -14.20 0.11
N VAL A 14 -3.18 -13.59 -1.07
CA VAL A 14 -1.97 -13.67 -1.88
C VAL A 14 -0.94 -12.70 -1.33
N LEU A 15 0.20 -13.24 -0.88
CA LEU A 15 1.33 -12.42 -0.46
C LEU A 15 1.80 -11.58 -1.66
N PRO A 16 1.84 -10.24 -1.55
CA PRO A 16 2.33 -9.41 -2.64
C PRO A 16 3.83 -9.66 -2.94
N PRO A 17 4.29 -9.40 -4.17
CA PRO A 17 5.71 -9.44 -4.51
C PRO A 17 6.55 -8.55 -3.60
N LYS A 18 7.77 -9.00 -3.29
CA LYS A 18 8.72 -8.25 -2.48
C LYS A 18 9.32 -7.10 -3.29
N ILE A 19 9.29 -5.88 -2.74
CA ILE A 19 9.87 -4.67 -3.36
C ILE A 19 11.07 -4.12 -2.58
N SER A 20 11.19 -4.47 -1.30
CA SER A 20 12.33 -4.16 -0.43
C SER A 20 12.52 -5.29 0.59
N PRO A 21 13.60 -5.32 1.41
CA PRO A 21 13.82 -6.35 2.42
C PRO A 21 12.62 -6.64 3.34
N ASN A 22 11.80 -5.63 3.63
CA ASN A 22 10.70 -5.67 4.58
C ASN A 22 9.37 -5.14 4.02
N SER A 23 9.28 -4.82 2.72
CA SER A 23 8.06 -4.32 2.08
C SER A 23 7.67 -5.12 0.85
N PHE A 24 6.37 -5.31 0.69
CA PHE A 24 5.74 -6.10 -0.35
C PHE A 24 4.62 -5.29 -0.98
N LEU A 25 4.59 -5.19 -2.31
CA LEU A 25 3.59 -4.46 -3.06
C LEU A 25 3.21 -5.24 -4.30
N GLY A 26 1.90 -5.39 -4.53
CA GLY A 26 1.38 -6.20 -5.62
C GLY A 26 0.14 -5.57 -6.19
N ASP A 27 0.22 -5.23 -7.47
CA ASP A 27 -0.91 -4.78 -8.26
C ASP A 27 -1.88 -5.94 -8.43
N PHE A 28 -3.16 -5.66 -8.19
CA PHE A 28 -4.24 -6.62 -8.28
C PHE A 28 -5.07 -6.42 -9.55
N HIS A 29 -5.45 -5.17 -9.83
CA HIS A 29 -6.23 -4.82 -11.01
C HIS A 29 -6.03 -3.35 -11.40
N THR A 30 -5.87 -3.12 -12.71
CA THR A 30 -5.93 -1.80 -13.34
C THR A 30 -7.23 -1.68 -14.12
N THR A 31 -7.94 -0.57 -13.96
CA THR A 31 -9.18 -0.28 -14.68
C THR A 31 -8.98 -0.27 -16.19
N ASP A 32 -9.99 -0.71 -16.94
CA ASP A 32 -10.05 -0.63 -18.40
C ASP A 32 -10.40 0.80 -18.87
N ALA A 33 -9.50 1.73 -18.55
CA ALA A 33 -9.56 3.13 -18.92
C ALA A 33 -8.35 3.48 -19.81
N PRO A 34 -8.42 4.59 -20.58
CA PRO A 34 -7.24 5.14 -21.24
C PRO A 34 -6.10 5.33 -20.25
N GLU A 35 -4.86 5.14 -20.70
CA GLU A 35 -3.67 5.12 -19.84
C GLU A 35 -3.57 6.33 -18.88
N SER A 36 -3.94 7.52 -19.36
CA SER A 36 -3.93 8.77 -18.58
C SER A 36 -4.96 8.81 -17.42
N GLU A 37 -5.91 7.89 -17.41
CA GLU A 37 -7.05 7.82 -16.49
C GLU A 37 -7.07 6.50 -15.69
N GLN A 38 -6.10 5.62 -15.91
CA GLN A 38 -6.02 4.35 -15.22
C GLN A 38 -5.86 4.53 -13.71
N MET A 39 -6.59 3.69 -12.97
CA MET A 39 -6.40 3.47 -11.56
C MET A 39 -5.98 2.02 -11.35
N THR A 40 -4.91 1.82 -10.60
CA THR A 40 -4.43 0.50 -10.22
C THR A 40 -4.64 0.29 -8.75
N SER A 41 -5.30 -0.81 -8.43
CA SER A 41 -5.53 -1.26 -7.06
C SER A 41 -4.62 -2.43 -6.72
N GLY A 42 -4.32 -2.60 -5.45
CA GLY A 42 -3.47 -3.70 -4.99
C GLY A 42 -3.36 -3.77 -3.48
N PHE A 43 -2.44 -4.62 -3.04
CA PHE A 43 -2.16 -4.81 -1.62
C PHE A 43 -0.71 -4.45 -1.30
N PHE A 44 -0.53 -3.86 -0.12
CA PHE A 44 0.76 -3.43 0.41
C PHE A 44 0.95 -3.98 1.82
N LYS A 45 2.03 -4.75 2.01
CA LYS A 45 2.42 -5.33 3.30
C LYS A 45 3.78 -4.77 3.72
N VAL A 46 3.91 -4.40 4.98
CA VAL A 46 5.20 -4.04 5.60
C VAL A 46 5.41 -4.92 6.82
N ILE A 47 6.63 -5.36 7.04
CA ILE A 47 7.08 -6.06 8.25
C ILE A 47 8.20 -5.24 8.93
N PRO A 48 8.57 -5.53 10.19
CA PRO A 48 9.67 -4.86 10.86
C PRO A 48 10.98 -4.89 10.06
N GLY A 49 11.74 -3.81 10.14
CA GLY A 49 13.01 -3.61 9.43
C GLY A 49 13.26 -2.14 9.13
N GLU A 50 14.19 -1.88 8.21
CA GLU A 50 14.49 -0.53 7.73
C GLU A 50 13.23 0.14 7.16
N PRO A 51 12.86 1.36 7.59
CA PRO A 51 11.67 2.04 7.10
C PRO A 51 11.67 2.19 5.57
N LEU A 52 10.52 1.95 4.94
CA LEU A 52 10.36 2.20 3.51
C LEU A 52 10.10 3.69 3.30
N VAL A 53 11.05 4.39 2.71
CA VAL A 53 10.89 5.78 2.25
C VAL A 53 10.54 5.75 0.76
N TYR A 54 9.40 6.35 0.39
CA TYR A 54 8.92 6.34 -0.98
C TYR A 54 8.38 7.72 -1.40
N LYS A 55 8.81 8.18 -2.58
CA LYS A 55 8.34 9.43 -3.18
C LYS A 55 7.30 9.14 -4.24
N TYR A 56 6.09 9.62 -4.03
CA TYR A 56 4.92 9.33 -4.85
C TYR A 56 4.94 10.07 -6.20
N PRO A 57 4.99 9.39 -7.37
CA PRO A 57 4.89 10.02 -8.68
C PRO A 57 3.44 10.22 -9.15
N TYR A 58 2.47 9.73 -8.37
CA TYR A 58 1.03 9.78 -8.60
C TYR A 58 0.27 9.93 -7.27
N ASP A 59 -1.02 10.25 -7.35
CA ASP A 59 -1.91 10.24 -6.19
C ASP A 59 -2.28 8.81 -5.82
N GLU A 60 -2.25 8.50 -4.53
CA GLU A 60 -2.65 7.19 -4.00
C GLU A 60 -3.51 7.36 -2.74
N VAL A 61 -4.52 6.49 -2.61
CA VAL A 61 -5.24 6.29 -1.37
C VAL A 61 -5.01 4.88 -0.85
N LYS A 62 -4.98 4.72 0.48
CA LYS A 62 -4.93 3.42 1.13
C LYS A 62 -5.97 3.32 2.23
N ILE A 63 -6.42 2.09 2.50
CA ILE A 63 -7.09 1.73 3.75
C ILE A 63 -6.28 0.65 4.45
N VAL A 64 -6.08 0.86 5.75
CA VAL A 64 -5.35 -0.08 6.61
C VAL A 64 -6.30 -1.24 6.94
N LEU A 65 -5.94 -2.46 6.58
CA LEU A 65 -6.79 -3.65 6.77
C LEU A 65 -6.43 -4.37 8.06
N GLU A 66 -5.14 -4.59 8.29
CA GLU A 66 -4.62 -5.31 9.45
C GLU A 66 -3.35 -4.63 9.97
N VAL A 67 -3.17 -4.67 11.29
CA VAL A 67 -1.93 -4.28 11.97
C VAL A 67 -1.71 -5.26 13.11
N GLU A 68 -0.55 -5.90 13.11
CA GLU A 68 0.01 -6.63 14.25
C GLU A 68 1.26 -5.86 14.69
N GLY A 69 1.35 -5.45 15.96
CA GLY A 69 2.37 -4.50 16.44
C GLY A 69 1.94 -3.04 16.25
N GLU A 70 2.89 -2.16 15.92
CA GLU A 70 2.62 -0.73 15.66
C GLU A 70 3.00 -0.36 14.22
N PHE A 71 2.08 0.23 13.47
CA PHE A 71 2.32 0.73 12.12
C PHE A 71 2.33 2.25 12.12
N LYS A 72 3.49 2.85 11.79
CA LYS A 72 3.66 4.29 11.67
C LYS A 72 3.78 4.71 10.21
N VAL A 73 3.14 5.83 9.91
CA VAL A 73 3.26 6.51 8.62
C VAL A 73 3.64 7.96 8.90
N SER A 74 4.70 8.44 8.26
CA SER A 74 5.14 9.83 8.37
C SER A 74 5.40 10.47 7.01
N ASP A 75 5.30 11.80 6.95
CA ASP A 75 5.54 12.58 5.73
C ASP A 75 6.77 13.48 5.85
N GLU A 76 7.13 14.14 4.74
CA GLU A 76 8.24 15.08 4.65
C GLU A 76 8.02 16.42 5.38
N GLU A 77 6.78 16.68 5.84
CA GLU A 77 6.44 17.87 6.64
C GLU A 77 6.58 17.62 8.15
N GLY A 78 6.90 16.38 8.55
CA GLY A 78 7.09 15.96 9.93
C GLY A 78 5.83 15.44 10.62
N THR A 79 4.73 15.26 9.87
CA THR A 79 3.54 14.59 10.40
C THR A 79 3.86 13.13 10.62
N THR A 80 3.38 12.54 11.73
CA THR A 80 3.46 11.11 11.98
C THR A 80 2.15 10.63 12.60
N VAL A 81 1.64 9.52 12.09
CA VAL A 81 0.43 8.86 12.60
C VAL A 81 0.71 7.40 12.92
N SER A 82 0.20 6.91 14.05
CA SER A 82 0.15 5.49 14.37
C SER A 82 -1.18 4.93 13.87
N CYS A 83 -1.12 4.29 12.71
CA CYS A 83 -2.26 3.79 11.94
C CYS A 83 -2.89 2.55 12.59
N LYS A 84 -4.22 2.45 12.46
CA LYS A 84 -5.03 1.33 12.96
C LYS A 84 -5.88 0.73 11.82
N PRO A 85 -6.32 -0.53 11.95
CA PRO A 85 -7.29 -1.11 11.01
C PRO A 85 -8.52 -0.20 10.83
N GLY A 86 -8.87 0.08 9.58
CA GLY A 86 -9.94 0.99 9.18
C GLY A 86 -9.51 2.42 8.87
N ASP A 87 -8.28 2.82 9.22
CA ASP A 87 -7.78 4.15 8.90
C ASP A 87 -7.59 4.35 7.39
N PHE A 88 -7.93 5.55 6.93
CA PHE A 88 -7.75 5.99 5.55
C PHE A 88 -6.50 6.86 5.43
N LEU A 89 -5.73 6.66 4.37
CA LEU A 89 -4.53 7.43 4.06
C LEU A 89 -4.62 7.98 2.64
N TYR A 90 -4.20 9.22 2.44
CA TYR A 90 -4.06 9.85 1.13
C TYR A 90 -2.64 10.39 0.97
N PHE A 91 -2.01 10.06 -0.15
CA PHE A 91 -0.68 10.51 -0.51
C PHE A 91 -0.77 11.28 -1.82
N LYS A 92 -0.48 12.57 -1.73
CA LYS A 92 -0.49 13.46 -2.88
C LYS A 92 0.72 13.21 -3.75
N LYS A 93 0.54 13.25 -5.07
CA LYS A 93 1.66 13.25 -6.03
C LYS A 93 2.73 14.28 -5.63
N GLY A 94 3.97 13.81 -5.57
CA GLY A 94 5.17 14.58 -5.24
C GLY A 94 5.65 14.42 -3.80
N THR A 95 4.78 13.94 -2.90
CA THR A 95 5.10 13.79 -1.47
C THR A 95 6.02 12.61 -1.22
N THR A 96 6.90 12.75 -0.23
CA THR A 96 7.67 11.62 0.33
C THR A 96 6.98 11.12 1.59
N VAL A 97 6.81 9.80 1.69
CA VAL A 97 6.20 9.12 2.84
C VAL A 97 7.13 8.03 3.34
N THR A 98 7.18 7.86 4.65
CA THR A 98 7.91 6.78 5.31
C THR A 98 6.94 5.83 5.98
N PHE A 99 7.14 4.53 5.77
CA PHE A 99 6.36 3.45 6.37
C PHE A 99 7.26 2.63 7.30
N GLU A 100 6.81 2.45 8.54
CA GLU A 100 7.55 1.70 9.55
C GLU A 100 6.60 0.79 10.33
N VAL A 101 7.01 -0.47 10.54
CA VAL A 101 6.32 -1.38 11.46
C VAL A 101 7.28 -1.70 12.61
N ILE A 102 6.80 -1.50 13.83
CA ILE A 102 7.55 -1.75 15.07
C ILE A 102 6.88 -2.91 15.79
N GLY A 103 7.66 -3.93 16.15
CA GLY A 103 7.18 -5.10 16.87
C GLY A 103 8.14 -6.28 16.76
N ASP A 104 7.67 -7.46 17.16
CA ASP A 104 8.42 -8.71 17.02
C ASP A 104 8.33 -9.28 15.59
N GLU A 105 8.86 -10.48 15.37
CA GLU A 105 8.86 -11.17 14.07
C GLU A 105 7.46 -11.47 13.49
N LYS A 106 6.39 -11.33 14.29
CA LYS A 106 5.01 -11.50 13.86
C LYS A 106 4.34 -10.19 13.49
N ALA A 107 4.96 -9.05 13.78
CA ALA A 107 4.39 -7.75 13.47
C ALA A 107 4.34 -7.50 11.95
N TYR A 108 3.28 -6.81 11.51
CA TYR A 108 3.12 -6.36 10.13
C TYR A 108 2.00 -5.32 10.01
N SER A 109 1.98 -4.60 8.90
CA SER A 109 0.77 -3.92 8.41
C SER A 109 0.34 -4.53 7.07
N TYR A 110 -0.96 -4.55 6.81
CA TYR A 110 -1.53 -4.97 5.53
C TYR A 110 -2.58 -3.95 5.09
N ASN A 111 -2.47 -3.48 3.85
CA ASN A 111 -3.21 -2.33 3.35
C ASN A 111 -3.74 -2.62 1.95
N PHE A 112 -4.96 -2.16 1.66
CA PHE A 112 -5.46 -2.06 0.29
C PHE A 112 -5.18 -0.66 -0.23
N TYR A 113 -4.73 -0.54 -1.48
CA TYR A 113 -4.44 0.75 -2.09
C TYR A 113 -5.10 0.90 -3.46
N VAL A 114 -5.29 2.15 -3.86
CA VAL A 114 -5.63 2.55 -5.24
C VAL A 114 -4.78 3.76 -5.61
N GLY A 115 -3.99 3.63 -6.67
CA GLY A 115 -3.13 4.69 -7.19
C GLY A 115 -3.46 5.05 -8.64
N ARG A 116 -3.27 6.32 -9.00
CA ARG A 116 -3.39 6.81 -10.39
C ARG A 116 -2.14 6.48 -11.20
N LYS A 117 -1.94 5.18 -11.44
CA LYS A 117 -0.74 4.61 -12.04
C LYS A 117 -1.07 3.47 -13.01
N LYS A 118 -0.10 3.14 -13.87
CA LYS A 118 -0.17 1.95 -14.73
C LYS A 118 0.12 0.68 -13.94
N PHE A 119 -0.23 -0.47 -14.51
CA PHE A 119 0.15 -1.75 -13.95
C PHE A 119 1.69 -1.88 -13.87
N ASN A 120 2.20 -2.32 -12.72
CA ASN A 120 3.61 -2.44 -12.34
C ASN A 120 4.42 -1.13 -12.27
N GLU A 121 3.77 0.04 -12.33
CA GLU A 121 4.44 1.30 -12.02
C GLU A 121 4.66 1.38 -10.50
N LEU A 122 5.90 1.36 -10.03
CA LEU A 122 6.17 1.43 -8.58
C LEU A 122 5.76 2.78 -8.01
#